data_AF-X0X3E3-F1
#
_entry.id   AF-X0X3E3-F1
#
_cell.length_a   1.000
_cell.length_b   1.000
_cell.length_c   1.000
_cell.angle_alpha   90.00
_cell.angle_beta   90.00
_cell.angle_gamma   90.00
#
_symmetry.space_group_name_H-M   'P 1'
#
loop_
_entity.id
_entity.type
_entity.pdbx_description
1 polymer ?
#
loop_
_entity_poly.entity_id
_entity_poly.type
_entity_poly.pdbx_seq_one_letter_code
_entity_poly.pdbx_strand_id
1 'polypeptide(L)'
;LHEFPDCLFTRRYRGKKFVAYNLGYDEGALLQNLSMSSLRVLRETGKVEHNGYKYSIISKKCLSIRRNNYTLHIFDVYNFYTGSLEYNAKKYLGESKIEMETKSFTPSYVRKSWGKVAEYCVKDAVLVKRLADKLIGIFEKYGVHPRKLYSTAYISYQYFKSHCKYVTVKRYWDDDKRVLQYALRAYNGGKFEVTTKGRGYFYEYDIISAYPQEIRNLVDIDHARVVLSGKYRKFAQYGFIRCKLKIPKGEFRP
;
A
#
# COMPACT_ATOMS: atom_id res chain seq x y z
N LEU A 1 3.16 -0.79 35.67
CA LEU A 1 3.51 -0.56 34.25
C LEU A 1 2.20 -0.54 33.47
N HIS A 2 1.93 0.49 32.68
CA HIS A 2 0.76 0.49 31.80
C HIS A 2 0.99 -0.51 30.67
N GLU A 3 0.01 -1.34 30.36
CA GLU A 3 0.07 -2.26 29.22
C GLU A 3 -0.25 -1.54 27.90
N PHE A 4 -0.04 -2.23 26.78
CA PHE A 4 -0.52 -1.73 25.49
C PHE A 4 -2.06 -1.81 25.44
N PRO A 5 -2.76 -0.79 24.90
CA PRO A 5 -2.21 0.43 24.28
C PRO A 5 -1.95 1.58 25.26
N ASP A 6 -2.39 1.51 26.52
CA ASP A 6 -2.30 2.61 27.51
C ASP A 6 -0.88 3.22 27.62
N CYS A 7 0.17 2.40 27.53
CA CYS A 7 1.57 2.85 27.59
C CYS A 7 1.95 3.87 26.50
N LEU A 8 1.21 3.89 25.38
CA LEU A 8 1.41 4.83 24.27
C LEU A 8 0.43 6.02 24.30
N PHE A 9 -0.55 6.02 25.20
CA PHE A 9 -1.52 7.11 25.40
C PHE A 9 -1.04 8.12 26.45
N THR A 10 0.25 8.48 26.42
CA THR A 10 0.86 9.47 27.33
C THR A 10 1.16 10.79 26.63
N ARG A 11 1.34 11.88 27.40
CA ARG A 11 1.72 13.21 26.86
C ARG A 11 2.97 13.14 25.97
N ARG A 12 3.94 12.29 26.31
CA ARG A 12 5.21 12.09 25.57
C ARG A 12 5.01 11.64 24.12
N TYR A 13 3.96 10.86 23.87
CA TYR A 13 3.71 10.25 22.56
C TYR A 13 2.58 10.92 21.79
N ARG A 14 1.89 11.89 22.39
CA ARG A 14 0.80 12.62 21.74
C ARG A 14 1.29 13.29 20.45
N GLY A 15 0.58 13.01 19.35
CA GLY A 15 0.85 13.53 18.01
C GLY A 15 1.97 12.80 17.26
N LYS A 16 2.65 11.84 17.91
CA LYS A 16 3.69 11.04 17.25
C LYS A 16 3.06 9.92 16.45
N LYS A 17 3.77 9.53 15.39
CA LYS A 17 3.44 8.36 14.57
C LYS A 17 4.47 7.29 14.86
N PHE A 18 4.01 6.06 14.85
CA PHE A 18 4.84 4.89 15.07
C PHE A 18 4.95 4.14 13.75
N VAL A 19 6.04 3.38 13.64
CA VAL A 19 6.33 2.55 12.48
C VAL A 19 6.69 1.15 12.98
N ALA A 20 6.27 0.16 12.21
CA ALA A 20 6.62 -1.24 12.38
C ALA A 20 7.12 -1.79 11.04
N TYR A 21 7.79 -2.93 11.07
CA TYR A 21 8.32 -3.57 9.88
C TYR A 21 7.63 -4.91 9.69
N ASN A 22 6.78 -5.01 8.67
CA ASN A 22 5.86 -6.13 8.46
C ASN A 22 4.83 -6.20 9.59
N LEU A 23 4.09 -5.10 9.75
CA LEU A 23 3.08 -4.90 10.80
C LEU A 23 2.04 -6.03 10.86
N GLY A 24 1.78 -6.72 9.75
CA GLY A 24 0.88 -7.88 9.76
C GLY A 24 1.32 -9.00 10.71
N TYR A 25 2.61 -9.09 11.04
CA TYR A 25 3.13 -10.00 12.07
C TYR A 25 2.90 -9.43 13.48
N ASP A 26 3.26 -8.16 13.69
CA ASP A 26 3.13 -7.49 15.00
C ASP A 26 1.68 -7.23 15.41
N GLU A 27 0.76 -7.08 14.45
CA GLU A 27 -0.67 -6.86 14.68
C GLU A 27 -1.27 -7.90 15.62
N GLY A 28 -0.90 -9.17 15.46
CA GLY A 28 -1.39 -10.24 16.35
C GLY A 28 -0.98 -10.02 17.81
N ALA A 29 0.28 -9.64 18.06
CA ALA A 29 0.79 -9.36 19.40
C ALA A 29 0.19 -8.06 19.99
N LEU A 30 0.04 -7.01 19.17
CA LEU A 30 -0.54 -5.73 19.61
C LEU A 30 -2.03 -5.85 19.94
N LEU A 31 -2.75 -6.75 19.27
CA LEU A 31 -4.19 -6.93 19.43
C LEU A 31 -4.55 -8.08 20.38
N GLN A 32 -3.56 -8.70 21.04
CA GLN A 32 -3.77 -9.86 21.92
C GLN A 32 -4.73 -9.59 23.09
N ASN A 33 -4.86 -8.33 23.50
CA ASN A 33 -5.75 -7.90 24.59
C ASN A 33 -7.22 -7.76 24.16
N LEU A 34 -7.53 -7.92 22.86
CA LEU A 34 -8.91 -7.90 22.37
C LEU A 34 -9.61 -9.24 22.61
N SER A 35 -10.89 -9.20 22.97
CA SER A 35 -11.71 -10.40 23.02
C SER A 35 -11.84 -11.05 21.63
N MET A 36 -12.07 -12.37 21.59
CA MET A 36 -12.28 -13.10 20.33
C MET A 36 -13.45 -12.54 19.50
N SER A 37 -14.52 -12.08 20.14
CA SER A 37 -15.63 -11.40 19.47
C SER A 37 -15.18 -10.09 18.81
N SER A 38 -14.37 -9.29 19.51
CA SER A 38 -13.86 -8.02 18.99
C SER A 38 -12.90 -8.24 17.82
N LEU A 39 -12.05 -9.26 17.89
CA LEU A 39 -11.14 -9.64 16.80
C LEU A 39 -11.89 -10.07 15.53
N ARG A 40 -13.00 -10.82 15.67
CA ARG A 40 -13.85 -11.20 14.52
C ARG A 40 -14.45 -9.97 13.85
N VAL A 41 -15.07 -9.09 14.63
CA VAL A 41 -15.66 -7.84 14.10
C VAL A 41 -14.59 -6.97 13.43
N LEU A 42 -13.41 -6.85 14.04
CA LEU A 42 -12.29 -6.09 13.48
C LEU A 42 -11.81 -6.68 12.15
N ARG A 43 -11.78 -8.01 12.01
CA ARG A 43 -11.39 -8.69 10.76
C ARG A 43 -12.41 -8.50 9.65
N GLU A 44 -13.69 -8.53 9.97
CA GLU A 44 -14.79 -8.42 8.99
C GLU A 44 -15.00 -6.98 8.53
N THR A 45 -14.98 -6.03 9.46
CA THR A 45 -15.36 -4.63 9.20
C THR A 45 -14.18 -3.67 9.11
N GLY A 46 -12.99 -4.10 9.55
CA GLY A 46 -11.80 -3.27 9.68
C GLY A 46 -11.84 -2.31 10.87
N LYS A 47 -12.87 -2.37 11.73
CA LYS A 47 -13.03 -1.47 12.90
C LYS A 47 -13.70 -2.19 14.09
N VAL A 48 -13.30 -1.85 15.31
CA VAL A 48 -14.01 -2.32 16.52
C VAL A 48 -13.81 -1.37 17.69
N GLU A 49 -14.76 -1.33 18.62
CA GLU A 49 -14.61 -0.64 19.89
C GLU A 49 -14.46 -1.67 21.03
N HIS A 50 -13.45 -1.50 21.88
CA HIS A 50 -13.15 -2.39 22.99
C HIS A 50 -12.48 -1.63 24.14
N ASN A 51 -12.99 -1.75 25.36
CA ASN A 51 -12.47 -1.08 26.56
C ASN A 51 -12.22 0.44 26.40
N GLY A 52 -13.16 1.15 25.73
CA GLY A 52 -13.05 2.60 25.50
C GLY A 52 -12.06 3.00 24.39
N TYR A 53 -11.51 2.04 23.66
CA TYR A 53 -10.64 2.23 22.52
C TYR A 53 -11.33 1.85 21.20
N LYS A 54 -11.17 2.69 20.18
CA LYS A 54 -11.61 2.42 18.81
C LYS A 54 -10.41 1.99 17.97
N TYR A 55 -10.40 0.72 17.56
CA TYR A 55 -9.38 0.13 16.70
C TYR A 55 -9.84 0.22 15.25
N SER A 56 -8.92 0.50 14.34
CA SER A 56 -9.14 0.43 12.90
C SER A 56 -7.89 -0.07 12.20
N ILE A 57 -8.08 -1.03 11.29
CA ILE A 57 -6.99 -1.64 10.53
C ILE A 57 -7.19 -1.36 9.05
N ILE A 58 -6.11 -0.92 8.41
CA ILE A 58 -5.92 -1.05 6.97
C ILE A 58 -4.91 -2.18 6.80
N SER A 59 -5.39 -3.35 6.38
CA SER A 59 -4.63 -4.60 6.40
C SER A 59 -3.23 -4.41 5.81
N LYS A 60 -2.20 -4.85 6.57
CA LYS A 60 -0.77 -4.77 6.22
C LYS A 60 -0.22 -3.36 5.99
N LYS A 61 -0.97 -2.30 6.36
CA LYS A 61 -0.58 -0.91 6.08
C LYS A 61 -0.59 -0.04 7.32
N CYS A 62 -1.64 -0.13 8.14
CA CYS A 62 -1.78 0.73 9.30
C CYS A 62 -2.73 0.17 10.34
N LEU A 63 -2.29 0.15 11.60
CA LEU A 63 -3.12 0.00 12.77
C LEU A 63 -3.34 1.38 13.40
N SER A 64 -4.60 1.74 13.61
CA SER A 64 -5.02 2.97 14.27
C SER A 64 -5.79 2.64 15.53
N ILE A 65 -5.41 3.26 16.65
CA ILE A 65 -6.08 3.08 17.94
C ILE A 65 -6.46 4.48 18.43
N ARG A 66 -7.74 4.71 18.68
CA ARG A 66 -8.26 6.00 19.13
C ARG A 66 -8.87 5.88 20.51
N ARG A 67 -8.58 6.86 21.37
CA ARG A 67 -9.26 7.10 22.64
C ARG A 67 -9.57 8.59 22.73
N ASN A 68 -10.84 8.93 22.92
CA ASN A 68 -11.32 10.32 22.93
C ASN A 68 -10.89 11.07 21.64
N ASN A 69 -10.18 12.19 21.78
CA ASN A 69 -9.68 13.02 20.68
C ASN A 69 -8.25 12.68 20.24
N TYR A 70 -7.68 11.61 20.78
CA TYR A 70 -6.32 11.20 20.46
C TYR A 70 -6.30 9.88 19.70
N THR A 71 -5.56 9.86 18.59
CA THR A 71 -5.39 8.69 17.74
C THR A 71 -3.91 8.38 17.62
N LEU A 72 -3.56 7.15 18.01
CA LEU A 72 -2.28 6.50 17.78
C LEU A 72 -2.31 5.86 16.39
N HIS A 73 -1.28 6.09 15.59
CA HIS A 73 -1.09 5.43 14.29
C HIS A 73 0.23 4.66 14.28
N ILE A 74 0.16 3.39 13.88
CA ILE A 74 1.30 2.54 13.61
C ILE A 74 1.25 2.19 12.12
N PHE A 75 2.26 2.59 11.36
CA PHE A 75 2.35 2.34 9.92
C PHE A 75 3.35 1.22 9.61
N ASP A 76 3.07 0.45 8.57
CA ASP A 76 3.98 -0.57 8.09
C ASP A 76 4.96 0.00 7.05
N VAL A 77 6.23 0.13 7.43
CA VAL A 77 7.26 0.61 6.50
C VAL A 77 7.76 -0.47 5.55
N TYR A 78 7.46 -1.75 5.81
CA TYR A 78 7.82 -2.85 4.89
C TYR A 78 7.24 -2.65 3.49
N ASN A 79 6.07 -1.99 3.36
CA ASN A 79 5.45 -1.67 2.07
C ASN A 79 6.30 -0.81 1.12
N PHE A 80 7.38 -0.22 1.61
CA PHE A 80 8.29 0.62 0.84
C PHE A 80 9.63 -0.07 0.53
N TYR A 81 9.82 -1.29 1.03
CA TYR A 81 11.06 -2.02 0.91
C TYR A 81 10.83 -3.40 0.27
N THR A 82 11.86 -3.92 -0.40
CA THR A 82 11.84 -5.25 -1.00
C THR A 82 12.80 -6.16 -0.23
N GLY A 83 12.31 -6.83 0.83
CA GLY A 83 13.09 -7.83 1.57
C GLY A 83 12.97 -7.74 3.09
N SER A 84 13.71 -8.57 3.82
CA SER A 84 13.69 -8.59 5.28
C SER A 84 14.28 -7.32 5.91
N LEU A 85 14.01 -7.10 7.20
CA LEU A 85 14.63 -6.01 7.97
C LEU A 85 16.16 -6.09 7.91
N GLU A 86 16.72 -7.29 8.07
CA GLU A 86 18.17 -7.54 7.99
C GLU A 86 18.75 -7.11 6.63
N TYR A 87 18.14 -7.57 5.54
CA TYR A 87 18.59 -7.24 4.19
C TYR A 87 18.57 -5.72 3.95
N ASN A 88 17.48 -5.06 4.33
CA ASN A 88 17.33 -3.62 4.09
C ASN A 88 18.16 -2.76 5.05
N ALA A 89 18.35 -3.19 6.30
CA ALA A 89 19.28 -2.54 7.24
C ALA A 89 20.71 -2.57 6.69
N LYS A 90 21.18 -3.74 6.22
CA LYS A 90 22.51 -3.86 5.59
C LYS A 90 22.63 -2.98 4.36
N LYS A 91 21.65 -3.08 3.45
CA LYS A 91 21.66 -2.36 2.17
C LYS A 91 21.64 -0.84 2.32
N TYR A 92 20.80 -0.31 3.21
CA TYR A 92 20.52 1.13 3.25
C TYR A 92 21.15 1.88 4.44
N LEU A 93 21.52 1.16 5.50
CA LEU A 93 22.12 1.72 6.71
C LEU A 93 23.55 1.22 6.96
N GLY A 94 23.98 0.12 6.33
CA GLY A 94 25.26 -0.53 6.63
C GLY A 94 25.27 -1.20 8.01
N GLU A 95 24.09 -1.53 8.55
CA GLU A 95 23.93 -2.14 9.87
C GLU A 95 23.27 -3.52 9.79
N SER A 96 23.48 -4.33 10.81
CA SER A 96 22.86 -5.66 10.95
C SER A 96 22.01 -5.74 12.22
N LYS A 97 21.08 -6.68 12.23
CA LYS A 97 20.39 -7.14 13.43
C LYS A 97 21.36 -7.82 14.39
N ILE A 98 20.97 -7.91 15.66
CA ILE A 98 21.59 -8.84 16.59
C ILE A 98 21.12 -10.25 16.20
N GLU A 99 22.06 -11.17 16.00
CA GLU A 99 21.73 -12.56 15.72
C GLU A 99 21.15 -13.22 16.98
N MET A 100 19.98 -13.84 16.83
CA MET A 100 19.30 -14.51 17.92
C MET A 100 18.45 -15.64 17.39
N GLU A 101 18.51 -16.80 18.04
CA GLU A 101 17.69 -17.95 17.69
C GLU A 101 16.25 -17.74 18.21
N THR A 102 15.40 -17.13 17.39
CA THR A 102 14.02 -16.80 17.79
C THR A 102 13.07 -18.00 17.78
N LYS A 103 13.44 -19.09 17.10
CA LYS A 103 12.59 -20.30 16.96
C LYS A 103 12.51 -21.13 18.24
N SER A 104 13.44 -20.94 19.18
CA SER A 104 13.54 -21.68 20.44
C SER A 104 12.96 -20.92 21.64
N PHE A 105 12.21 -19.84 21.39
CA PHE A 105 11.65 -18.99 22.44
C PHE A 105 10.61 -19.72 23.28
N THR A 106 10.97 -19.98 24.55
CA THR A 106 10.04 -20.47 25.58
C THR A 106 9.86 -19.41 26.67
N PRO A 107 8.73 -19.42 27.42
CA PRO A 107 8.54 -18.50 28.54
C PRO A 107 9.68 -18.56 29.57
N SER A 108 10.25 -19.74 29.80
CA SER A 108 11.40 -19.94 30.70
C SER A 108 12.67 -19.27 30.15
N TYR A 109 12.96 -19.46 28.87
CA TYR A 109 14.10 -18.82 28.21
C TYR A 109 13.98 -17.30 28.23
N VAL A 110 12.81 -16.74 27.89
CA VAL A 110 12.60 -15.28 27.88
C VAL A 110 12.80 -14.68 29.25
N ARG A 111 12.32 -15.34 30.32
CA ARG A 111 12.55 -14.87 31.71
C ARG A 111 14.02 -14.89 32.09
N LYS A 112 14.75 -15.97 31.76
CA LYS A 112 16.18 -16.12 32.09
C LYS A 112 17.08 -15.19 31.26
N SER A 113 16.69 -14.89 30.04
CA SER A 113 17.49 -14.14 29.06
C SER A 113 16.90 -12.76 28.75
N TRP A 114 16.08 -12.19 29.64
CA TRP A 114 15.28 -10.98 29.37
C TRP A 114 16.13 -9.82 28.86
N GLY A 115 17.31 -9.58 29.43
CA GLY A 115 18.21 -8.52 29.00
C GLY A 115 18.62 -8.64 27.52
N LYS A 116 18.99 -9.85 27.07
CA LYS A 116 19.37 -10.12 25.67
C LYS A 116 18.18 -9.97 24.73
N VAL A 117 17.02 -10.49 25.12
CA VAL A 117 15.79 -10.38 24.33
C VAL A 117 15.38 -8.91 24.19
N ALA A 118 15.45 -8.14 25.28
CA ALA A 118 15.16 -6.72 25.27
C ALA A 118 16.12 -5.94 24.38
N GLU A 119 17.43 -6.21 24.47
CA GLU A 119 18.45 -5.59 23.62
C GLU A 119 18.20 -5.87 22.13
N TYR A 120 17.91 -7.13 21.77
CA TYR A 120 17.52 -7.51 20.41
C TYR A 120 16.29 -6.74 19.92
N CYS A 121 15.22 -6.69 20.73
CA CYS A 121 13.99 -5.98 20.37
C CYS A 121 14.22 -4.48 20.18
N VAL A 122 15.06 -3.88 21.04
CA VAL A 122 15.46 -2.47 20.92
C VAL A 122 16.26 -2.24 19.65
N LYS A 123 17.22 -3.12 19.32
CA LYS A 123 18.00 -3.00 18.08
C LYS A 123 17.10 -3.05 16.85
N ASP A 124 16.17 -4.00 16.78
CA ASP A 124 15.21 -4.09 15.69
C ASP A 124 14.37 -2.80 15.57
N ALA A 125 13.83 -2.31 16.69
CA ALA A 125 13.05 -1.06 16.71
C ALA A 125 13.88 0.15 16.23
N VAL A 126 15.15 0.24 16.62
CA VAL A 126 16.07 1.30 16.19
C VAL A 126 16.33 1.21 14.68
N LEU A 127 16.59 0.01 14.14
CA LEU A 127 16.80 -0.18 12.70
C LEU A 127 15.55 0.22 11.91
N VAL A 128 14.36 -0.19 12.36
CA VAL A 128 13.09 0.20 11.72
C VAL A 128 12.89 1.71 11.74
N LYS A 129 13.14 2.37 12.87
CA LYS A 129 13.09 3.84 12.96
C LYS A 129 14.04 4.48 11.94
N ARG A 130 15.30 4.05 11.90
CA ARG A 130 16.31 4.63 10.98
C ARG A 130 15.96 4.41 9.51
N LEU A 131 15.40 3.26 9.16
CA LEU A 131 14.87 3.00 7.81
C LEU A 131 13.68 3.93 7.51
N ALA A 132 12.78 4.15 8.46
CA ALA A 132 11.66 5.07 8.28
C ALA A 132 12.13 6.52 8.11
N ASP A 133 13.09 6.98 8.91
CA ASP A 133 13.66 8.32 8.82
C ASP A 133 14.32 8.54 7.45
N LYS A 134 15.11 7.56 6.98
CA LYS A 134 15.74 7.61 5.64
C LYS A 134 14.70 7.71 4.53
N LEU A 135 13.63 6.91 4.63
CA LEU A 135 12.52 6.92 3.67
C LEU A 135 11.79 8.27 3.66
N ILE A 136 11.48 8.82 4.84
CA ILE A 136 10.83 10.12 4.97
C ILE A 136 11.72 11.21 4.38
N GLY A 137 13.02 11.21 4.67
CA GLY A 137 13.96 12.18 4.09
C GLY A 137 14.03 12.12 2.57
N ILE A 138 13.87 10.94 1.95
CA ILE A 138 13.73 10.82 0.49
C ILE A 138 12.45 11.52 0.03
N PHE A 139 11.31 11.27 0.65
CA PHE A 139 10.05 11.92 0.26
C PHE A 139 10.12 13.44 0.39
N GLU A 140 10.70 13.94 1.48
CA GLU A 140 10.86 15.37 1.73
C GLU A 140 11.78 16.02 0.69
N LYS A 141 12.83 15.33 0.25
CA LYS A 141 13.70 15.79 -0.85
C LYS A 141 12.94 15.99 -2.17
N TYR A 142 11.88 15.21 -2.40
CA TYR A 142 10.98 15.36 -3.55
C TYR A 142 9.77 16.28 -3.27
N GLY A 143 9.82 17.07 -2.18
CA GLY A 143 8.74 18.00 -1.83
C GLY A 143 7.46 17.33 -1.33
N VAL A 144 7.52 16.05 -0.96
CA VAL A 144 6.36 15.31 -0.43
C VAL A 144 6.49 15.18 1.09
N HIS A 145 5.51 15.72 1.80
CA HIS A 145 5.45 15.64 3.27
C HIS A 145 4.28 14.73 3.70
N PRO A 146 4.43 13.40 3.57
CA PRO A 146 3.31 12.50 3.76
C PRO A 146 2.85 12.47 5.22
N ARG A 147 1.57 12.80 5.43
CA ARG A 147 0.95 12.61 6.75
C ARG A 147 0.71 11.13 7.06
N LYS A 148 0.75 10.25 6.08
CA LYS A 148 0.40 8.83 6.19
C LYS A 148 1.37 8.00 5.36
N LEU A 149 1.74 6.82 5.86
CA LEU A 149 2.67 5.91 5.19
C LEU A 149 1.95 4.64 4.77
N TYR A 150 0.92 4.77 3.92
CA TYR A 150 0.08 3.62 3.53
C TYR A 150 0.71 2.73 2.46
N SER A 151 1.38 3.33 1.47
CA SER A 151 2.00 2.61 0.36
C SER A 151 2.78 3.59 -0.53
N THR A 152 3.64 3.04 -1.40
CA THR A 152 4.26 3.77 -2.50
C THR A 152 3.22 4.48 -3.37
N ALA A 153 2.11 3.81 -3.72
CA ALA A 153 1.03 4.40 -4.50
C ALA A 153 0.40 5.65 -3.85
N TYR A 154 0.23 5.64 -2.51
CA TYR A 154 -0.26 6.82 -1.80
C TYR A 154 0.72 7.99 -1.91
N ILE A 155 2.02 7.73 -1.76
CA ILE A 155 3.07 8.75 -1.89
C ILE A 155 3.13 9.28 -3.31
N SER A 156 3.15 8.41 -4.33
CA SER A 156 3.12 8.80 -5.74
C SER A 156 1.89 9.64 -6.07
N TYR A 157 0.72 9.30 -5.51
CA TYR A 157 -0.48 10.12 -5.66
C TYR A 157 -0.33 11.50 -5.02
N GLN A 158 0.24 11.61 -3.82
CA GLN A 158 0.49 12.92 -3.19
C GLN A 158 1.42 13.77 -4.05
N TYR A 159 2.52 13.18 -4.54
CA TYR A 159 3.47 13.86 -5.43
C TYR A 159 2.78 14.33 -6.72
N PHE A 160 2.05 13.44 -7.40
CA PHE A 160 1.37 13.79 -8.64
C PHE A 160 0.33 14.88 -8.43
N LYS A 161 -0.47 14.80 -7.36
CA LYS A 161 -1.48 15.81 -7.02
C LYS A 161 -0.89 17.19 -6.76
N SER A 162 0.31 17.28 -6.19
CA SER A 162 0.95 18.56 -5.86
C SER A 162 1.72 19.18 -7.03
N HIS A 163 2.11 18.38 -8.03
CA HIS A 163 2.96 18.83 -9.14
C HIS A 163 2.26 18.84 -10.51
N CYS A 164 1.14 18.14 -10.65
CA CYS A 164 0.41 18.02 -11.91
C CYS A 164 -1.04 18.48 -11.76
N LYS A 165 -1.62 19.02 -12.84
CA LYS A 165 -3.07 19.22 -12.94
C LYS A 165 -3.77 17.86 -12.85
N TYR A 166 -4.60 17.70 -11.84
CA TYR A 166 -5.37 16.47 -11.65
C TYR A 166 -6.66 16.53 -12.47
N VAL A 167 -6.69 15.81 -13.60
CA VAL A 167 -7.90 15.57 -14.40
C VAL A 167 -8.85 14.69 -13.60
N THR A 168 -10.08 15.14 -13.40
CA THR A 168 -11.07 14.45 -12.56
C THR A 168 -12.22 13.91 -13.39
N VAL A 169 -12.71 12.72 -13.02
CA VAL A 169 -13.88 12.13 -13.66
C VAL A 169 -15.20 12.60 -13.05
N LYS A 170 -15.18 13.55 -12.10
CA LYS A 170 -16.38 13.98 -11.37
C LYS A 170 -17.50 14.46 -12.30
N ARG A 171 -17.20 15.28 -13.30
CA ARG A 171 -18.20 15.73 -14.29
C ARG A 171 -18.92 14.55 -14.95
N TYR A 172 -18.19 13.51 -15.35
CA TYR A 172 -18.79 12.31 -15.92
C TYR A 172 -19.58 11.50 -14.90
N TRP A 173 -19.20 11.54 -13.63
CA TRP A 173 -19.99 10.91 -12.57
C TRP A 173 -21.32 11.63 -12.35
N ASP A 174 -21.34 12.96 -12.47
CA ASP A 174 -22.52 13.77 -12.23
C ASP A 174 -23.46 13.74 -13.47
N ASP A 175 -22.91 13.98 -14.66
CA ASP A 175 -23.68 14.23 -15.88
C ASP A 175 -23.75 13.02 -16.85
N ASP A 176 -22.71 12.19 -16.90
CA ASP A 176 -22.50 11.18 -17.97
C ASP A 176 -22.14 9.78 -17.45
N LYS A 177 -22.84 9.31 -16.40
CA LYS A 177 -22.51 8.04 -15.69
C LYS A 177 -22.32 6.82 -16.60
N ARG A 178 -23.04 6.77 -17.72
CA ARG A 178 -22.92 5.69 -18.72
C ARG A 178 -21.53 5.62 -19.35
N VAL A 179 -20.88 6.76 -19.57
CA VAL A 179 -19.51 6.82 -20.09
C VAL A 179 -18.56 6.14 -19.12
N LEU A 180 -18.67 6.41 -17.81
CA LEU A 180 -17.85 5.76 -16.79
C LEU A 180 -18.13 4.26 -16.69
N GLN A 181 -19.38 3.85 -16.83
CA GLN A 181 -19.72 2.43 -16.88
C GLN A 181 -19.08 1.71 -18.08
N TYR A 182 -19.08 2.34 -19.26
CA TYR A 182 -18.40 1.78 -20.43
C TYR A 182 -16.88 1.77 -20.25
N ALA A 183 -16.29 2.83 -19.70
CA ALA A 183 -14.87 2.89 -19.38
C ALA A 183 -14.46 1.77 -18.42
N LEU A 184 -15.22 1.56 -17.34
CA LEU A 184 -14.96 0.49 -16.38
C LEU A 184 -15.04 -0.90 -17.02
N ARG A 185 -16.03 -1.13 -17.89
CA ARG A 185 -16.19 -2.41 -18.61
C ARG A 185 -15.12 -2.64 -19.68
N ALA A 186 -14.51 -1.57 -20.20
CA ALA A 186 -13.45 -1.64 -21.20
C ALA A 186 -12.04 -1.72 -20.57
N TYR A 187 -11.91 -1.48 -19.26
CA TYR A 187 -10.63 -1.55 -18.58
C TYR A 187 -10.12 -2.99 -18.51
N ASN A 188 -8.94 -3.23 -19.08
CA ASN A 188 -8.25 -4.51 -19.07
C ASN A 188 -6.83 -4.30 -18.54
N GLY A 189 -6.28 -5.32 -17.87
CA GLY A 189 -4.92 -5.31 -17.34
C GLY A 189 -3.86 -5.54 -18.42
N GLY A 190 -2.66 -5.93 -17.97
CA GLY A 190 -1.58 -6.32 -18.89
C GLY A 190 -1.97 -7.50 -19.78
N LYS A 191 -1.46 -7.51 -21.03
CA LYS A 191 -1.61 -8.62 -21.95
C LYS A 191 -0.59 -9.70 -21.60
N PHE A 192 -1.05 -10.94 -21.41
CA PHE A 192 -0.22 -12.12 -21.24
C PHE A 192 -0.60 -13.15 -22.31
N GLU A 193 0.38 -13.79 -22.91
CA GLU A 193 0.16 -14.75 -23.99
C GLU A 193 1.19 -15.89 -23.87
N VAL A 194 0.71 -17.13 -23.90
CA VAL A 194 1.58 -18.31 -23.94
C VAL A 194 1.70 -18.75 -25.38
N THR A 195 2.81 -18.41 -26.03
CA THR A 195 3.01 -18.70 -27.45
C THR A 195 3.58 -20.09 -27.69
N THR A 196 4.46 -20.59 -26.82
CA THR A 196 5.15 -21.88 -26.98
C THR A 196 5.57 -22.46 -25.63
N LYS A 197 5.61 -23.80 -25.52
CA LYS A 197 6.15 -24.54 -24.38
C LYS A 197 7.25 -25.48 -24.87
N GLY A 198 8.43 -25.41 -24.26
CA GLY A 198 9.56 -26.27 -24.64
C GLY A 198 10.90 -25.69 -24.19
N ARG A 199 12.00 -26.31 -24.64
CA ARG A 199 13.36 -25.78 -24.48
C ARG A 199 13.79 -25.12 -25.78
N GLY A 200 14.56 -24.04 -25.70
CA GLY A 200 15.02 -23.31 -26.86
C GLY A 200 15.85 -22.10 -26.47
N TYR A 201 16.25 -21.32 -27.47
CA TYR A 201 16.90 -20.03 -27.29
C TYR A 201 15.87 -18.92 -27.44
N PHE A 202 15.83 -18.01 -26.48
CA PHE A 202 14.83 -16.94 -26.41
C PHE A 202 15.52 -15.61 -26.10
N TYR A 203 14.92 -14.53 -26.59
CA TYR A 203 15.29 -13.16 -26.24
C TYR A 203 14.16 -12.55 -25.42
N GLU A 204 14.51 -11.85 -24.36
CA GLU A 204 13.58 -11.06 -23.55
C GLU A 204 13.73 -9.59 -23.93
N TYR A 205 12.62 -8.98 -24.35
CA TYR A 205 12.53 -7.56 -24.61
C TYR A 205 11.53 -6.96 -23.63
N ASP A 206 11.93 -5.92 -22.93
CA ASP A 206 11.05 -5.17 -22.02
C ASP A 206 11.01 -3.70 -22.41
N ILE A 207 9.82 -3.11 -22.29
CA ILE A 207 9.60 -1.70 -22.59
C ILE A 207 9.87 -0.89 -21.33
N ILE A 208 10.85 0.01 -21.39
CA ILE A 208 11.20 0.86 -20.26
C ILE A 208 10.02 1.81 -19.96
N SER A 209 9.41 1.65 -18.78
CA SER A 209 8.36 2.53 -18.28
C SER A 209 7.14 2.66 -19.19
N ALA A 210 6.62 1.53 -19.70
CA ALA A 210 5.47 1.49 -20.60
C ALA A 210 4.28 2.37 -20.13
N TYR A 211 3.79 2.18 -18.89
CA TYR A 211 2.65 2.94 -18.40
C TYR A 211 2.92 4.44 -18.22
N PRO A 212 4.02 4.89 -17.58
CA PRO A 212 4.35 6.32 -17.55
C PRO A 212 4.43 6.97 -18.93
N GLN A 213 5.02 6.27 -19.92
CA GLN A 213 5.12 6.77 -21.28
C GLN A 213 3.75 6.95 -21.92
N GLU A 214 2.82 6.01 -21.74
CA GLU A 214 1.45 6.14 -22.26
C GLU A 214 0.63 7.19 -21.51
N ILE A 215 0.81 7.32 -20.18
CA ILE A 215 0.14 8.36 -19.37
C ILE A 215 0.47 9.75 -19.88
N ARG A 216 1.72 9.98 -20.31
CA ARG A 216 2.16 11.26 -20.90
C ARG A 216 1.39 11.63 -22.17
N ASN A 217 0.89 10.64 -22.90
CA ASN A 217 0.20 10.83 -24.18
C ASN A 217 -1.33 10.88 -24.05
N LEU A 218 -1.88 10.72 -22.84
CA LEU A 218 -3.31 10.79 -22.62
C LEU A 218 -3.86 12.18 -22.93
N VAL A 219 -5.00 12.24 -23.59
CA VAL A 219 -5.69 13.49 -23.93
C VAL A 219 -6.37 14.04 -22.67
N ASP A 220 -6.26 15.35 -22.43
CA ASP A 220 -7.04 16.02 -21.37
C ASP A 220 -8.54 15.95 -21.70
N ILE A 221 -9.29 15.28 -20.84
CA ILE A 221 -10.73 15.06 -21.00
C ILE A 221 -11.59 16.00 -20.14
N ASP A 222 -11.01 16.92 -19.37
CA ASP A 222 -11.76 17.77 -18.43
C ASP A 222 -12.96 18.47 -19.12
N HIS A 223 -12.77 18.91 -20.36
CA HIS A 223 -13.79 19.60 -21.17
C HIS A 223 -14.27 18.81 -22.39
N ALA A 224 -13.98 17.51 -22.48
CA ALA A 224 -14.38 16.73 -23.65
C ALA A 224 -15.92 16.67 -23.78
N ARG A 225 -16.43 16.91 -24.99
CA ARG A 225 -17.86 16.83 -25.28
C ARG A 225 -18.29 15.36 -25.40
N VAL A 226 -19.27 14.97 -24.59
CA VAL A 226 -19.88 13.63 -24.68
C VAL A 226 -20.96 13.63 -25.74
N VAL A 227 -20.91 12.66 -26.65
CA VAL A 227 -21.88 12.49 -27.73
C VAL A 227 -22.31 11.03 -27.79
N LEU A 228 -23.59 10.76 -27.57
CA LEU A 228 -24.19 9.47 -27.88
C LEU A 228 -24.65 9.47 -29.34
N SER A 229 -24.21 8.50 -30.14
CA SER A 229 -24.58 8.42 -31.55
C SER A 229 -24.67 6.97 -32.02
N GLY A 230 -25.66 6.67 -32.86
CA GLY A 230 -25.75 5.40 -33.58
C GLY A 230 -24.84 5.32 -34.81
N LYS A 231 -24.14 6.40 -35.16
CA LYS A 231 -23.20 6.45 -36.29
C LYS A 231 -21.76 6.52 -35.77
N TYR A 232 -20.84 5.85 -36.47
CA TYR A 232 -19.41 5.95 -36.18
C TYR A 232 -18.92 7.39 -36.35
N ARG A 233 -18.14 7.88 -35.37
CA ARG A 233 -17.59 9.24 -35.35
C ARG A 233 -16.08 9.16 -35.55
N LYS A 234 -15.63 9.31 -36.80
CA LYS A 234 -14.21 9.19 -37.21
C LYS A 234 -13.24 10.08 -36.41
N PHE A 235 -13.70 11.25 -35.97
CA PHE A 235 -12.86 12.24 -35.25
C PHE A 235 -13.06 12.22 -33.72
N ALA A 236 -13.72 11.20 -33.17
CA ALA A 236 -13.80 11.04 -31.73
C ALA A 236 -12.42 10.70 -31.15
N GLN A 237 -12.00 11.42 -30.10
CA GLN A 237 -10.73 11.16 -29.39
C GLN A 237 -10.81 9.86 -28.57
N TYR A 238 -11.96 9.63 -27.93
CA TYR A 238 -12.30 8.40 -27.24
C TYR A 238 -13.70 7.93 -27.66
N GLY A 239 -13.92 6.61 -27.70
CA GLY A 239 -15.20 6.06 -28.09
C GLY A 239 -15.43 4.67 -27.50
N PHE A 240 -16.68 4.41 -27.15
CA PHE A 240 -17.16 3.09 -26.75
C PHE A 240 -18.15 2.60 -27.80
N ILE A 241 -17.87 1.44 -28.38
CA ILE A 241 -18.65 0.91 -29.50
C ILE A 241 -19.11 -0.49 -29.16
N ARG A 242 -20.41 -0.74 -29.36
CA ARG A 242 -20.96 -2.09 -29.39
C ARG A 242 -20.95 -2.56 -30.84
N CYS A 243 -20.14 -3.56 -31.15
CA CYS A 243 -20.04 -4.13 -32.49
C CYS A 243 -19.97 -5.66 -32.44
N LYS A 244 -20.25 -6.31 -33.58
CA LYS A 244 -19.92 -7.72 -33.80
C LYS A 244 -18.59 -7.77 -34.52
N LEU A 245 -17.62 -8.47 -33.94
CA LEU A 245 -16.29 -8.65 -34.53
C LEU A 245 -16.24 -10.01 -35.22
N LYS A 246 -15.71 -10.03 -36.45
CA LYS A 246 -15.31 -11.26 -37.14
C LYS A 246 -13.79 -11.37 -37.02
N ILE A 247 -13.32 -12.14 -36.06
CA ILE A 247 -11.89 -12.34 -35.82
C ILE A 247 -11.39 -13.40 -36.81
N PRO A 248 -10.34 -13.12 -37.61
CA PRO A 248 -9.78 -14.11 -38.53
C PRO A 248 -9.29 -15.36 -37.81
N LYS A 249 -9.45 -16.53 -38.44
CA LYS A 249 -8.94 -17.80 -37.88
C LYS A 249 -7.41 -17.76 -37.82
N GLY A 250 -6.85 -18.04 -36.65
CA GLY A 250 -5.40 -18.15 -36.43
C GLY A 250 -4.73 -16.91 -35.82
N GLU A 251 -5.40 -15.76 -35.78
CA GLU A 251 -4.87 -14.52 -35.20
C GLU A 251 -5.12 -14.38 -33.69
N PHE A 252 -6.09 -15.12 -33.16
CA PHE A 252 -6.42 -15.13 -31.74
C PHE A 252 -6.35 -16.56 -31.20
N ARG A 253 -5.36 -16.82 -30.34
CA ARG A 253 -5.28 -18.04 -29.52
C ARG A 253 -5.49 -17.60 -28.07
N PRO A 254 -6.71 -17.75 -27.52
CA PRO A 254 -6.99 -17.37 -26.14
C PRO A 254 -6.14 -18.17 -25.14
#